data_AF-A0A946MBU3-F1
#
_entry.id   AF-A0A946MBU3-F1
#
_cell.length_a   1.000
_cell.length_b   1.000
_cell.length_c   1.000
_cell.angle_alpha   90.00
_cell.angle_beta   90.00
_cell.angle_gamma   90.00
#
_symmetry.space_group_name_H-M   'P 1'
#
loop_
_entity.id
_entity.type
_entity.pdbx_description
1 polymer ?
#
loop_
_entity_poly.entity_id
_entity_poly.type
_entity_poly.pdbx_seq_one_letter_code
_entity_poly.pdbx_strand_id
1 'polypeptide(L)' 'MEDERNKIWDYLFKVGMPRSVEDIAQSLEMESTHVAAVVDHEWFKTEGAIVSIAK' A
#
# COMPACT_ATOMS: atom_id res chain seq x y z
N MET A 1 8.78 4.12 -8.86
CA MET A 1 8.81 4.24 -7.38
C MET A 1 7.77 5.24 -6.89
N GLU A 2 7.89 6.54 -7.20
CA GLU A 2 6.92 7.54 -6.69
C GLU A 2 5.51 7.37 -7.28
N ASP A 3 5.39 7.05 -8.57
CA ASP A 3 4.12 6.71 -9.22
C ASP A 3 3.39 5.52 -8.56
N GLU A 4 4.15 4.53 -8.10
CA GLU A 4 3.60 3.32 -7.48
C GLU A 4 3.13 3.60 -6.05
N ARG A 5 3.86 4.45 -5.32
CA ARG A 5 3.39 4.98 -4.04
C ARG A 5 2.11 5.77 -4.23
N ASN A 6 2.06 6.65 -5.23
CA ASN A 6 0.86 7.41 -5.53
C ASN A 6 -0.33 6.50 -5.86
N LYS A 7 -0.13 5.41 -6.61
CA LYS A 7 -1.18 4.41 -6.87
C LYS A 7 -1.67 3.73 -5.60
N ILE A 8 -0.77 3.25 -4.74
CA ILE A 8 -1.15 2.60 -3.48
C ILE A 8 -1.82 3.59 -2.54
N TRP A 9 -1.32 4.82 -2.48
CA TRP A 9 -1.89 5.89 -1.66
C TRP A 9 -3.31 6.24 -2.12
N ASP A 10 -3.52 6.46 -3.42
CA ASP A 10 -4.83 6.74 -4.01
C ASP A 10 -5.80 5.56 -3.81
N TYR A 11 -5.32 4.33 -3.94
CA TYR A 11 -6.09 3.12 -3.64
C TYR A 11 -6.57 3.09 -2.19
N LEU A 12 -5.65 3.26 -1.23
CA LEU A 12 -5.97 3.28 0.21
C LEU A 12 -6.92 4.44 0.56
N PHE A 13 -6.76 5.58 -0.10
CA PHE A 13 -7.63 6.74 0.09
C PHE A 13 -9.05 6.51 -0.45
N LYS A 14 -9.19 5.84 -1.60
CA LYS A 14 -10.49 5.58 -2.26
C LYS A 14 -11.25 4.40 -1.66
N VAL A 15 -10.56 3.29 -1.43
CA VAL A 15 -11.15 2.02 -0.94
C VAL A 15 -11.31 2.04 0.58
N GLY A 16 -10.52 2.87 1.26
CA GLY A 16 -10.47 2.94 2.71
C GLY A 16 -9.34 2.09 3.28
N MET A 17 -8.80 2.56 4.40
CA MET A 17 -7.68 1.97 5.12
C MET A 17 -8.12 1.62 6.55
N PRO A 18 -7.54 0.58 7.21
CA PRO A 18 -6.41 -0.24 6.77
C PRO A 18 -6.73 -1.34 5.74
N ARG A 19 -5.73 -1.72 4.91
CA ARG A 19 -5.81 -2.88 3.98
C ARG A 19 -4.56 -3.74 4.07
N SER A 20 -4.65 -5.01 3.70
CA SER A 20 -3.48 -5.90 3.68
C SER A 20 -2.63 -5.71 2.43
N VAL A 21 -1.33 -6.00 2.54
CA VAL A 21 -0.39 -6.00 1.39
C VAL A 21 -0.90 -6.90 0.27
N GLU A 22 -1.48 -8.06 0.61
CA GLU A 22 -2.04 -9.00 -0.38
C GLU A 22 -3.27 -8.43 -1.10
N ASP A 23 -4.16 -7.75 -0.38
CA ASP A 23 -5.36 -7.13 -0.97
C ASP A 23 -4.98 -5.97 -1.90
N ILE A 24 -3.99 -5.16 -1.52
CA ILE A 24 -3.43 -4.09 -2.35
C ILE A 24 -2.77 -4.70 -3.59
N ALA A 25 -1.94 -5.73 -3.43
CA ALA A 25 -1.27 -6.44 -4.51
C ALA A 25 -2.26 -7.03 -5.50
N GLN A 26 -3.31 -7.71 -5.01
CA GLN A 26 -4.36 -8.26 -5.84
C GLN A 26 -5.16 -7.17 -6.56
N SER A 27 -5.51 -6.09 -5.87
CA SER A 27 -6.32 -5.00 -6.45
C SER A 27 -5.57 -4.17 -7.48
N LEU A 28 -4.26 -4.03 -7.32
CA LEU A 28 -3.40 -3.25 -8.21
C LEU A 28 -2.67 -4.12 -9.24
N GLU A 29 -2.91 -5.43 -9.24
CA GLU A 29 -2.23 -6.42 -10.09
C GLU A 29 -0.70 -6.32 -9.97
N MET A 30 -0.21 -6.18 -8.74
CA MET A 30 1.20 -6.06 -8.37
C MET A 30 1.65 -7.27 -7.56
N GLU A 31 2.96 -7.53 -7.53
CA GLU A 31 3.50 -8.53 -6.61
C GLU A 31 3.48 -8.01 -5.17
N SER A 32 3.14 -8.89 -4.21
CA SER A 32 3.07 -8.53 -2.79
C SER A 32 4.42 -8.11 -2.20
N THR A 33 5.52 -8.72 -2.67
CA THR A 33 6.90 -8.30 -2.33
C THR A 33 7.21 -6.90 -2.82
N HIS A 34 6.70 -6.55 -3.99
CA HIS A 34 6.86 -5.22 -4.57
C HIS A 34 6.01 -4.19 -3.84
N VAL A 35 4.75 -4.50 -3.53
CA VAL A 35 3.90 -3.66 -2.67
C VAL A 35 4.57 -3.44 -1.32
N ALA A 36 5.10 -4.49 -0.68
CA ALA A 36 5.83 -4.38 0.59
C ALA A 36 7.01 -3.40 0.49
N ALA A 37 7.79 -3.44 -0.59
CA ALA A 37 8.88 -2.50 -0.81
C ALA A 37 8.41 -1.06 -1.06
N VAL A 38 7.25 -0.88 -1.70
CA VAL A 38 6.69 0.45 -1.97
C VAL A 38 6.06 1.06 -0.71
N VAL A 39 5.44 0.24 0.14
CA VAL A 39 4.84 0.68 1.42
C VAL A 39 5.85 0.79 2.56
N ASP A 40 7.07 0.32 2.38
CA ASP A 40 8.23 0.61 3.24
C ASP A 40 8.71 2.07 3.01
N HIS A 41 7.82 3.02 3.25
CA HIS A 41 8.05 4.44 3.05
C HIS A 41 7.28 5.24 4.10
N GLU A 42 7.79 6.43 4.45
CA GLU A 42 7.20 7.32 5.46
C GLU A 42 5.75 7.76 5.18
N TRP A 43 5.26 7.57 3.95
CA TRP A 43 3.87 7.85 3.58
C TRP A 43 2.89 6.80 4.10
N PHE A 44 3.39 5.63 4.48
CA PHE A 44 2.59 4.51 4.91
C PHE A 44 3.02 4.07 6.31
N LYS A 45 2.05 3.53 7.04
CA LYS A 45 2.28 2.84 8.30
C LYS A 45 1.96 1.37 8.09
N THR A 46 2.95 0.52 8.29
CA THR A 46 2.83 -0.93 8.18
C THR A 46 2.79 -1.55 9.59
N GLU A 47 1.78 -2.37 9.87
CA GLU A 47 1.68 -3.16 11.10
C GLU A 47 1.50 -4.63 10.69
N GLY A 48 2.61 -5.35 10.62
CA GLY A 48 2.65 -6.68 10.00
C GLY A 48 2.32 -6.61 8.51
N ALA A 49 1.28 -7.33 8.09
CA ALA A 49 0.80 -7.34 6.70
C ALA A 49 -0.23 -6.23 6.41
N ILE A 50 -0.56 -5.36 7.38
CA ILE A 50 -1.58 -4.32 7.24
C ILE A 50 -0.91 -2.97 6.94
N VAL A 51 -1.42 -2.26 5.95
CA VAL A 51 -0.95 -0.96 5.47
C VAL A 51 -2.04 0.09 5.71
N SER A 52 -1.62 1.25 6.20
CA SER A 52 -2.43 2.47 6.30
C SER A 52 -1.61 3.68 5.83
N ILE A 53 -2.25 4.81 5.58
CA ILE A 53 -1.56 6.06 5.29
C ILE A 53 -1.03 6.65 6.61
N ALA A 54 0.24 7.06 6.63
CA ALA A 54 0.84 7.75 7.76
C ALA A 54 0.16 9.12 7.96
N LYS A 55 -0.09 9.49 9.21
CA LYS A 55 -0.83 10.70 9.58
C LYS A 55 0.09 11.91 9.72
#